data_AF-A0A7S3HTC9-F1
#
_entry.id   AF-A0A7S3HTC9-F1
#
_cell.length_a   1.000
_cell.length_b   1.000
_cell.length_c   1.000
_cell.angle_alpha   90.00
_cell.angle_beta   90.00
_cell.angle_gamma   90.00
#
_symmetry.space_group_name_H-M   'P 1'
#
loop_
_entity.id
_entity.type
_entity.pdbx_description
1 polymer ?
#
loop_
_entity_poly.entity_id
_entity_poly.type
_entity_poly.pdbx_seq_one_letter_code
_entity_poly.pdbx_strand_id
1 'polypeptide(L)'
;ELHPLCYKKFSLGDLLARPESKQFNTPADWVILKIDKTFSSTPHDIFPGAVLLKLGFGREEVANQNVWATRIKTTCAVFQVNIHIYQGRGLPPSDSNGLLDPYMLVRLGTHKIKTKIHKKTRDPQFMETLSFHMKLPLDDDLKPQLFLELWDQDLGGDDFVGLLKL
;
A
#
# COMPACT_ATOMS: atom_id res chain seq x y z
N GLU A 1 5.46 16.38 -20.71
CA GLU A 1 5.72 15.08 -20.06
C GLU A 1 4.37 14.45 -19.71
N LEU A 2 4.21 13.16 -19.92
CA LEU A 2 2.98 12.45 -19.56
C LEU A 2 3.18 11.82 -18.19
N HIS A 3 2.35 12.19 -17.22
CA HIS A 3 2.39 11.63 -15.87
C HIS A 3 1.56 10.34 -15.80
N PRO A 4 2.00 9.35 -15.00
CA PRO A 4 1.23 8.12 -14.82
C PRO A 4 -0.14 8.42 -14.19
N LEU A 5 -1.20 7.97 -14.84
CA LEU A 5 -2.56 8.05 -14.32
C LEU A 5 -2.80 6.88 -13.36
N CYS A 6 -3.29 7.18 -12.15
CA CYS A 6 -3.61 6.17 -11.13
C CYS A 6 -5.11 6.18 -10.82
N TYR A 7 -5.75 5.01 -10.73
CA TYR A 7 -7.20 4.90 -10.52
C TYR A 7 -7.62 3.69 -9.67
N LYS A 8 -8.79 3.80 -9.04
CA LYS A 8 -9.57 2.65 -8.53
C LYS A 8 -10.98 2.73 -9.11
N LYS A 9 -11.44 1.65 -9.74
CA LYS A 9 -12.83 1.52 -10.20
C LYS A 9 -13.67 0.87 -9.12
N PHE A 10 -14.86 1.40 -8.90
CA PHE A 10 -15.90 0.82 -8.04
C PHE A 10 -17.08 0.42 -8.93
N SER A 11 -17.55 -0.82 -8.80
CA SER A 11 -18.76 -1.30 -9.48
C SER A 11 -19.99 -0.80 -8.74
N LEU A 12 -20.88 -0.08 -9.42
CA LEU A 12 -22.13 0.37 -8.81
C LEU A 12 -23.02 -0.82 -8.41
N GLY A 13 -22.98 -1.92 -9.16
CA GLY A 13 -23.69 -3.15 -8.82
C GLY A 13 -23.22 -3.73 -7.49
N ASP A 14 -21.90 -3.80 -7.27
CA ASP A 14 -21.31 -4.34 -6.04
C ASP A 14 -21.60 -3.43 -4.83
N LEU A 15 -21.70 -2.12 -5.06
CA LEU A 15 -22.06 -1.16 -4.02
C LEU A 15 -23.54 -1.27 -3.63
N LEU A 16 -24.45 -1.43 -4.60
CA LEU A 16 -25.89 -1.59 -4.35
C LEU A 16 -26.26 -2.96 -3.80
N ALA A 17 -25.46 -3.99 -4.08
CA ALA A 17 -25.64 -5.32 -3.51
C ALA A 17 -25.44 -5.34 -1.98
N ARG A 18 -24.89 -4.27 -1.39
CA ARG A 18 -24.75 -4.14 0.07
C ARG A 18 -26.13 -3.93 0.71
N PRO A 19 -26.35 -4.47 1.93
CA PRO A 19 -27.54 -4.16 2.72
C PRO A 19 -27.72 -2.65 2.89
N GLU A 20 -28.96 -2.15 2.89
CA GLU A 20 -29.27 -0.71 3.02
C GLU A 20 -28.61 -0.08 4.26
N SER A 21 -28.54 -0.82 5.37
CA SER A 21 -27.86 -0.39 6.61
C SER A 21 -26.36 -0.14 6.45
N LYS A 22 -25.74 -0.68 5.39
CA LYS A 22 -24.31 -0.51 5.06
C LYS A 22 -24.07 0.37 3.84
N GLN A 23 -25.12 0.87 3.18
CA GLN A 23 -24.98 1.68 1.97
C GLN A 23 -24.37 3.05 2.24
N PHE A 24 -24.70 3.70 3.36
CA PHE A 24 -24.16 5.02 3.74
C PHE A 24 -23.40 5.03 5.09
N ASN A 25 -23.24 3.86 5.71
CA ASN A 25 -22.60 3.74 7.02
C ASN A 25 -21.35 2.85 7.02
N THR A 26 -20.64 2.77 5.89
CA THR A 26 -19.33 2.12 5.89
C THR A 26 -18.30 2.99 6.58
N PRO A 27 -17.34 2.41 7.33
CA PRO A 27 -16.18 3.16 7.81
C PRO A 27 -15.34 3.68 6.64
N ALA A 28 -14.43 4.62 6.93
CA ALA A 28 -13.41 5.02 5.97
C ALA A 28 -12.43 3.86 5.76
N ASP A 29 -11.96 3.69 4.53
CA ASP A 29 -10.99 2.63 4.20
C ASP A 29 -9.93 3.16 3.23
N TRP A 30 -8.72 2.62 3.38
CA TRP A 30 -7.56 2.95 2.54
C TRP A 30 -7.58 2.14 1.26
N VAL A 31 -7.84 2.84 0.17
CA VAL A 31 -7.95 2.29 -1.18
C VAL A 31 -6.65 2.51 -1.93
N ILE A 32 -5.95 1.41 -2.22
CA ILE A 32 -4.75 1.43 -3.08
C ILE A 32 -5.18 1.64 -4.53
N LEU A 33 -4.55 2.60 -5.19
CA LEU A 33 -4.79 2.91 -6.59
C LEU A 33 -4.07 1.90 -7.50
N LYS A 34 -4.46 1.85 -8.77
CA LYS A 34 -3.80 1.06 -9.81
C LYS A 34 -3.25 2.01 -10.85
N ILE A 35 -2.01 1.77 -11.30
CA ILE A 35 -1.43 2.49 -12.43
C ILE A 35 -2.14 2.06 -13.71
N ASP A 36 -2.47 3.02 -14.56
CA ASP A 36 -2.93 2.77 -15.92
C ASP A 36 -1.78 2.23 -16.78
N LYS A 37 -1.90 0.94 -17.15
CA LYS A 37 -0.90 0.19 -17.93
C LYS A 37 -0.78 0.65 -19.39
N THR A 38 -1.64 1.57 -19.86
CA THR A 38 -1.50 2.17 -21.19
C THR A 38 -0.21 2.99 -21.33
N PHE A 39 0.43 3.35 -20.22
CA PHE A 39 1.80 3.84 -20.22
C PHE A 39 2.80 2.68 -20.26
N SER A 40 3.30 2.39 -21.47
CA SER A 40 4.22 1.29 -21.81
C SER A 40 5.63 1.39 -21.20
N SER A 41 5.88 2.35 -20.31
CA SER A 41 7.22 2.61 -19.75
C SER A 41 7.16 3.15 -18.33
N THR A 42 6.16 2.75 -17.54
CA THR A 42 6.15 3.07 -16.11
C THR A 42 7.25 2.26 -15.41
N PRO A 43 8.20 2.93 -14.73
CA PRO A 43 9.17 2.24 -13.87
C PRO A 43 8.43 1.29 -12.92
N HIS A 44 8.95 0.08 -12.76
CA HIS A 44 8.35 -0.92 -11.88
C HIS A 44 8.21 -0.41 -10.42
N ASP A 45 9.00 0.60 -10.00
CA ASP A 45 9.06 1.21 -8.65
C ASP A 45 8.00 2.30 -8.36
N ILE A 46 7.00 2.52 -9.22
CA ILE A 46 5.95 3.49 -8.90
C ILE A 46 4.90 2.88 -7.98
N PHE A 47 4.92 3.29 -6.72
CA PHE A 47 3.79 3.09 -5.82
C PHE A 47 2.63 4.00 -6.27
N PRO A 48 1.46 3.46 -6.63
CA PRO A 48 0.35 4.23 -7.21
C PRO A 48 -0.33 5.18 -6.21
N GLY A 49 0.03 5.10 -4.93
CA GLY A 49 -0.63 5.82 -3.85
C GLY A 49 -1.81 5.07 -3.27
N ALA A 50 -2.23 5.53 -2.10
CA ALA A 50 -3.44 5.08 -1.43
C ALA A 50 -4.29 6.29 -1.05
N VAL A 51 -5.60 6.15 -1.13
CA VAL A 51 -6.58 7.19 -0.78
C VAL A 51 -7.47 6.64 0.33
N LEU A 52 -7.48 7.32 1.47
CA LEU A 52 -8.46 7.08 2.51
C LEU A 52 -9.78 7.69 2.10
N LEU A 53 -10.83 6.88 1.98
CA LEU A 53 -12.15 7.38 1.62
C LEU A 53 -13.26 6.64 2.34
N LYS A 54 -14.30 7.37 2.67
CA LYS A 54 -15.59 6.85 3.10
C LYS A 54 -16.54 6.95 1.91
N LEU A 55 -17.13 5.84 1.48
CA LEU A 55 -18.00 5.80 0.30
C LEU A 55 -19.41 5.36 0.68
N GLY A 56 -20.37 6.26 0.48
CA GLY A 56 -21.78 5.99 0.65
C GLY A 56 -22.47 5.90 -0.71
N PHE A 57 -23.22 4.84 -0.97
CA PHE A 57 -23.98 4.67 -2.21
C PHE A 57 -25.23 3.84 -1.99
N GLY A 58 -26.38 4.39 -2.39
CA GLY A 58 -27.70 3.79 -2.19
C GLY A 58 -28.79 4.72 -2.71
N ARG A 59 -30.05 4.37 -2.45
CA ARG A 59 -31.19 5.20 -2.86
C ARG A 59 -31.24 6.50 -2.05
N GLU A 60 -31.84 7.54 -2.62
CA GLU A 60 -31.91 8.86 -2.01
C GLU A 60 -32.66 8.85 -0.68
N GLU A 61 -33.70 8.02 -0.54
CA GLU A 61 -34.45 7.90 0.71
C GLU A 61 -33.59 7.35 1.85
N VAL A 62 -32.68 6.42 1.54
CA VAL A 62 -31.71 5.88 2.49
C VAL A 62 -30.62 6.90 2.79
N ALA A 63 -30.17 7.66 1.78
CA ALA A 63 -29.17 8.71 1.96
C ALA A 63 -29.65 9.80 2.94
N ASN A 64 -30.89 10.27 2.76
CA ASN A 64 -31.48 11.33 3.57
C ASN A 64 -31.69 10.92 5.05
N GLN A 65 -31.80 9.61 5.31
CA GLN A 65 -31.90 9.08 6.68
C GLN A 65 -30.54 8.98 7.39
N ASN A 66 -29.42 9.06 6.66
CA ASN A 66 -28.08 8.89 7.22
C ASN A 66 -27.34 10.22 7.28
N VAL A 67 -27.09 10.73 8.49
CA VAL A 67 -26.28 11.95 8.68
C VAL A 67 -24.82 11.68 8.30
N TRP A 68 -24.37 12.29 7.21
CA TRP A 68 -23.00 12.15 6.72
C TRP A 68 -22.05 13.08 7.48
N ALA A 69 -21.35 12.55 8.48
CA ALA A 69 -20.33 13.29 9.21
C ALA A 69 -19.20 13.75 8.26
N THR A 70 -19.10 15.07 8.06
CA THR A 70 -18.24 15.69 7.04
C THR A 70 -16.87 16.09 7.57
N ARG A 71 -16.70 16.13 8.90
CA ARG A 71 -15.47 16.63 9.53
C ARG A 71 -14.95 15.63 10.55
N ILE A 72 -13.84 15.00 10.19
CA ILE A 72 -13.09 14.12 11.08
C ILE A 72 -12.13 15.03 11.88
N LYS A 73 -12.48 15.36 13.12
CA LYS A 73 -11.55 16.05 14.04
C LYS A 73 -10.66 14.99 14.66
N THR A 74 -9.40 14.94 14.25
CA THR A 74 -8.46 13.96 14.81
C THR A 74 -7.25 14.62 15.43
N THR A 75 -6.95 14.18 16.64
CA THR A 75 -5.71 14.46 17.35
C THR A 75 -4.60 13.60 16.77
N CYS A 76 -3.40 14.15 16.66
CA CYS A 76 -2.24 13.40 16.18
C CYS A 76 -1.18 13.33 17.28
N ALA A 77 -0.46 12.21 17.33
CA ALA A 77 0.69 12.02 18.20
C ALA A 77 1.91 11.58 17.38
N VAL A 78 3.10 11.71 17.96
CA VAL A 78 4.33 11.19 17.36
C VAL A 78 4.46 9.71 17.72
N PHE A 79 4.64 8.88 16.71
CA PHE A 79 4.83 7.44 16.82
C PHE A 79 6.22 7.05 16.32
N GLN A 80 6.76 5.99 16.93
CA GLN A 80 7.91 5.27 16.42
C GLN A 80 7.44 3.88 15.96
N VAL A 81 7.74 3.52 14.71
CA VAL A 81 7.42 2.21 14.15
C VAL A 81 8.72 1.50 13.84
N ASN A 82 8.97 0.37 14.52
CA ASN A 82 10.14 -0.47 14.31
C ASN A 82 9.73 -1.75 13.57
N ILE A 83 10.36 -2.01 12.43
CA ILE A 83 10.17 -3.20 11.62
C ILE A 83 11.47 -3.98 11.63
N HIS A 84 11.49 -5.12 12.30
CA HIS A 84 12.64 -6.02 12.28
C HIS A 84 12.44 -7.10 11.22
N ILE A 85 13.34 -7.14 10.25
CA ILE A 85 13.31 -8.06 9.12
C ILE A 85 14.40 -9.10 9.35
N TYR A 86 14.01 -10.33 9.69
CA TYR A 86 14.95 -11.40 9.99
C TYR A 86 15.53 -12.04 8.72
N GLN A 87 14.69 -12.68 7.90
CA GLN A 87 15.14 -13.44 6.74
C GLN A 87 14.00 -13.63 5.72
N GLY A 88 14.35 -13.77 4.45
CA GLY A 88 13.51 -14.38 3.41
C GLY A 88 13.87 -15.86 3.25
N ARG A 89 12.93 -16.68 2.76
CA ARG A 89 13.20 -18.09 2.46
C ARG A 89 12.50 -18.53 1.19
N GLY A 90 13.19 -19.31 0.36
CA GLY A 90 12.64 -19.89 -0.86
C GLY A 90 12.04 -18.86 -1.83
N LEU A 91 12.63 -17.66 -1.92
CA LEU A 91 12.13 -16.58 -2.78
C LEU A 91 12.03 -17.06 -4.25
N PRO A 92 11.02 -16.62 -5.02
CA PRO A 92 10.85 -17.07 -6.41
C PRO A 92 12.02 -16.57 -7.27
N PRO A 93 12.55 -17.39 -8.20
CA PRO A 93 13.63 -16.94 -9.06
C PRO A 93 13.10 -15.86 -10.02
N SER A 94 13.75 -14.69 -10.04
CA SER A 94 13.49 -13.63 -11.01
C SER A 94 14.39 -13.78 -12.22
N ASP A 95 15.63 -14.19 -11.98
CA ASP A 95 16.73 -14.03 -12.92
C ASP A 95 17.10 -15.31 -13.68
N SER A 96 17.70 -15.17 -14.87
CA SER A 96 18.05 -16.31 -15.76
C SER A 96 19.02 -17.34 -15.14
N ASN A 97 19.80 -16.93 -14.15
CA ASN A 97 20.70 -17.79 -13.36
C ASN A 97 20.01 -18.47 -12.17
N GLY A 98 18.72 -18.19 -11.92
CA GLY A 98 17.93 -18.76 -10.82
C GLY A 98 18.31 -18.27 -9.42
N LEU A 99 19.10 -17.20 -9.31
CA LEU A 99 19.44 -16.51 -8.06
C LEU A 99 18.88 -15.08 -8.08
N LEU A 100 18.85 -14.45 -6.91
CA LEU A 100 18.35 -13.08 -6.71
C LEU A 100 19.41 -12.29 -5.94
N ASP A 101 19.43 -10.98 -6.09
CA ASP A 101 20.06 -10.00 -5.22
C ASP A 101 18.99 -9.26 -4.36
N PRO A 102 18.29 -9.96 -3.42
CA PRO A 102 17.10 -9.42 -2.80
C PRO A 102 17.35 -8.31 -1.78
N TYR A 103 16.40 -7.38 -1.72
CA TYR A 103 16.23 -6.42 -0.62
C TYR A 103 14.75 -6.15 -0.31
N MET A 104 14.48 -5.69 0.91
CA MET A 104 13.15 -5.25 1.33
C MET A 104 13.06 -3.73 1.29
N LEU A 105 12.00 -3.21 0.68
CA LEU A 105 11.62 -1.80 0.69
C LEU A 105 10.36 -1.63 1.53
N VAL A 106 10.47 -0.91 2.64
CA VAL A 106 9.36 -0.64 3.55
C VAL A 106 8.83 0.76 3.28
N ARG A 107 7.52 0.90 3.03
CA ARG A 107 6.84 2.18 2.86
C ARG A 107 5.77 2.39 3.90
N LEU A 108 5.75 3.59 4.49
CA LEU A 108 4.74 4.01 5.45
C LEU A 108 4.35 5.46 5.15
N GLY A 109 3.16 5.63 4.56
CA GLY A 109 2.73 6.91 4.02
C GLY A 109 3.66 7.40 2.91
N THR A 110 4.31 8.56 3.12
CA THR A 110 5.27 9.15 2.17
C THR A 110 6.71 8.73 2.43
N HIS A 111 6.99 8.02 3.53
CA HIS A 111 8.33 7.61 3.90
C HIS A 111 8.65 6.23 3.35
N LYS A 112 9.90 6.03 2.91
CA LYS A 112 10.40 4.73 2.47
C LYS A 112 11.82 4.48 2.99
N ILE A 113 12.10 3.25 3.42
CA ILE A 113 13.42 2.80 3.88
C ILE A 113 13.67 1.40 3.31
N LYS A 114 14.90 1.14 2.84
CA LYS A 114 15.29 -0.18 2.32
C LYS A 114 16.32 -0.87 3.21
N THR A 115 16.34 -2.19 3.19
CA THR A 115 17.40 -3.02 3.79
C THR A 115 18.66 -3.00 2.92
N LYS A 116 19.72 -3.64 3.42
CA LYS A 116 20.85 -4.04 2.58
C LYS A 116 20.40 -5.08 1.55
N ILE A 117 21.22 -5.16 0.51
CA ILE A 117 21.05 -6.04 -0.63
C ILE A 117 21.91 -7.26 -0.36
N HIS A 118 21.31 -8.44 -0.43
CA HIS A 118 22.00 -9.71 -0.24
C HIS A 118 22.23 -10.35 -1.60
N LYS A 119 23.47 -10.56 -2.01
CA LYS A 119 23.75 -11.03 -3.37
C LYS A 119 23.54 -12.53 -3.51
N LYS A 120 23.03 -12.94 -4.68
CA LYS A 120 22.99 -14.31 -5.20
C LYS A 120 22.38 -15.32 -4.22
N THR A 121 21.25 -14.98 -3.62
CA THR A 121 20.57 -15.81 -2.63
C THR A 121 19.06 -15.76 -2.75
N ARG A 122 18.42 -16.92 -2.51
CA ARG A 122 16.96 -17.05 -2.37
C ARG A 122 16.51 -17.16 -0.92
N ASP A 123 17.47 -17.13 0.00
CA ASP A 123 17.28 -17.24 1.43
C ASP A 123 18.07 -16.12 2.15
N PRO A 124 17.79 -14.84 1.86
CA PRO A 124 18.55 -13.72 2.44
C PRO A 124 18.34 -13.64 3.95
N GLN A 125 19.43 -13.42 4.69
CA GLN A 125 19.40 -13.15 6.12
C GLN A 125 19.60 -11.65 6.37
N PHE A 126 18.51 -10.89 6.27
CA PHE A 126 18.54 -9.43 6.46
C PHE A 126 19.04 -9.05 7.86
N MET A 127 18.38 -9.57 8.91
CA MET A 127 18.68 -9.27 10.33
C MET A 127 18.76 -7.76 10.62
N GLU A 128 17.87 -6.97 10.00
CA GLU A 128 17.90 -5.51 10.05
C GLU A 128 16.63 -4.94 10.69
N THR A 129 16.78 -3.91 11.54
CA THR A 129 15.66 -3.11 12.05
C THR A 129 15.58 -1.80 11.27
N LEU A 130 14.41 -1.53 10.69
CA LEU A 130 14.08 -0.24 10.07
C LEU A 130 13.12 0.52 10.99
N SER A 131 13.38 1.80 11.22
CA SER A 131 12.61 2.63 12.16
C SER A 131 12.07 3.89 11.49
N PHE A 132 10.77 4.13 11.64
CA PHE A 132 10.11 5.37 11.23
C PHE A 132 9.75 6.21 12.46
N HIS A 133 9.92 7.53 12.35
CA HIS A 133 9.41 8.50 13.31
C HIS A 133 8.44 9.43 12.59
N MET A 134 7.15 9.38 12.95
CA MET A 134 6.13 10.14 12.23
C MET A 134 4.97 10.57 13.11
N LYS A 135 4.34 11.69 12.74
CA LYS A 135 3.12 12.17 13.37
C LYS A 135 1.91 11.51 12.71
N LEU A 136 1.21 10.66 13.44
CA LEU A 136 0.05 9.93 12.95
C LEU A 136 -1.23 10.35 13.69
N PRO A 137 -2.40 10.25 13.04
CA PRO A 137 -3.70 10.33 13.71
C PRO A 137 -3.79 9.31 14.86
N LEU A 138 -4.43 9.68 15.96
CA LEU A 138 -4.74 8.71 17.03
C LEU A 138 -5.85 7.74 16.63
N ASP A 139 -6.77 8.21 15.79
CA ASP A 139 -7.83 7.41 15.18
C ASP A 139 -7.23 6.31 14.28
N ASP A 140 -7.54 5.05 14.61
CA ASP A 140 -7.03 3.87 13.91
C ASP A 140 -7.44 3.86 12.43
N ASP A 141 -8.65 4.32 12.11
CA ASP A 141 -9.19 4.32 10.74
C ASP A 141 -8.44 5.28 9.81
N LEU A 142 -7.70 6.24 10.38
CA LEU A 142 -6.98 7.27 9.63
C LEU A 142 -5.47 7.00 9.52
N LYS A 143 -4.96 5.95 10.16
CA LYS A 143 -3.52 5.62 10.12
C LYS A 143 -3.14 5.04 8.76
N PRO A 144 -2.03 5.49 8.15
CA PRO A 144 -1.61 4.99 6.84
C PRO A 144 -1.23 3.50 6.90
N GLN A 145 -1.37 2.83 5.76
CA GLN A 145 -0.96 1.43 5.60
C GLN A 145 0.56 1.28 5.52
N LEU A 146 1.04 0.14 6.02
CA LEU A 146 2.43 -0.28 5.96
C LEU A 146 2.62 -1.28 4.81
N PHE A 147 3.55 -0.99 3.91
CA PHE A 147 3.87 -1.84 2.77
C PHE A 147 5.29 -2.36 2.90
N LEU A 148 5.47 -3.67 2.72
CA LEU A 148 6.76 -4.33 2.65
C LEU A 148 6.90 -4.94 1.26
N GLU A 149 7.75 -4.35 0.43
CA GLU A 149 8.00 -4.79 -0.93
C GLU A 149 9.32 -5.55 -0.98
N LEU A 150 9.34 -6.70 -1.66
CA LEU A 150 10.53 -7.46 -1.96
C LEU A 150 10.96 -7.16 -3.38
N TRP A 151 12.22 -6.81 -3.54
CA TRP A 151 12.84 -6.39 -4.79
C TRP A 151 14.09 -7.21 -5.06
N ASP A 152 14.38 -7.40 -6.34
CA ASP A 152 15.63 -7.96 -6.85
C ASP A 152 16.46 -6.85 -7.51
N GLN A 153 17.73 -6.69 -7.12
CA GLN A 153 18.58 -5.66 -7.70
C GLN A 153 19.32 -6.19 -8.92
N ASP A 154 19.04 -5.61 -10.10
CA ASP A 154 19.73 -5.92 -11.34
C ASP A 154 20.42 -4.70 -11.97
N LEU A 155 21.43 -4.96 -12.80
CA LEU A 155 22.20 -3.92 -13.50
C LEU A 155 21.33 -3.09 -14.46
N GLY A 156 20.19 -3.63 -14.92
CA GLY A 156 19.27 -3.00 -15.86
C GLY A 156 18.07 -2.29 -15.20
N GLY A 157 17.95 -2.36 -13.87
CA GLY A 157 16.81 -1.88 -13.11
C GLY A 157 16.27 -2.97 -12.18
N ASP A 158 15.79 -2.56 -11.01
CA ASP A 158 15.36 -3.51 -9.99
C ASP A 158 14.00 -4.14 -10.36
N ASP A 159 13.90 -5.46 -10.21
CA ASP A 159 12.70 -6.25 -10.46
C ASP A 159 11.84 -6.38 -9.21
N PHE A 160 10.54 -6.16 -9.36
CA PHE A 160 9.58 -6.36 -8.28
C PHE A 160 9.26 -7.85 -8.10
N VAL A 161 9.56 -8.39 -6.91
CA VAL A 161 9.39 -9.82 -6.61
C VAL A 161 8.08 -10.08 -5.85
N GLY A 162 7.72 -9.20 -4.91
CA GLY A 162 6.52 -9.41 -4.11
C GLY A 162 6.15 -8.24 -3.19
N LEU A 163 4.91 -8.25 -2.71
CA LEU A 163 4.38 -7.25 -1.78
C LEU A 163 3.65 -7.94 -0.64
N LEU A 164 4.00 -7.55 0.58
CA LEU A 164 3.23 -7.79 1.79
C LEU A 164 2.58 -6.47 2.23
N LYS A 165 1.28 -6.53 2.48
CA LYS A 165 0.47 -5.42 2.99
C LYS A 165 0.00 -5.76 4.40
N LEU A 166 0.24 -4.85 5.34
CA LEU A 166 -0.19 -4.95 6.74
C LEU A 166 -1.22 -3.87 7.08
#